data_AF-A0A7H9E8Y6-F1
#
_entry.id   AF-A0A7H9E8Y6-F1
#
_cell.length_a   1.000
_cell.length_b   1.000
_cell.length_c   1.000
_cell.angle_alpha   90.00
_cell.angle_beta   90.00
_cell.angle_gamma   90.00
#
_symmetry.space_group_name_H-M   'P 1'
#
loop_
_entity.id
_entity.type
_entity.pdbx_description
1 polymer ?
#
loop_
_entity_poly.entity_id
_entity_poly.type
_entity_poly.pdbx_seq_one_letter_code
_entity_poly.pdbx_strand_id
1 'polypeptide(L)'
;MHNDKNISKKVLVYLPSGIVTTPEWLFSTFTTSSLANHGIRKVTEGLRTYRPSGEVEAGSIEFVVQINGSDLVIRISADTPIVYKGFKKWEALA
;
A
#
# COMPACT_ATOMS: atom_id res chain seq x y z
N MET A 1 16.52 -8.42 20.60
CA MET A 1 16.64 -9.32 19.43
C MET A 1 15.27 -9.38 18.78
N HIS A 2 15.05 -8.65 17.70
CA HIS A 2 13.80 -8.75 16.94
C HIS A 2 13.80 -10.09 16.20
N ASN A 3 12.88 -10.96 16.60
CA ASN A 3 12.66 -12.25 15.97
C ASN A 3 11.85 -11.98 14.70
N ASP A 4 12.48 -11.39 13.69
CA ASP A 4 11.94 -11.34 12.34
C ASP A 4 11.88 -12.78 11.84
N LYS A 5 10.77 -13.46 12.15
CA LYS A 5 10.39 -14.69 11.47
C LYS A 5 10.47 -14.36 10.00
N ASN A 6 11.44 -14.97 9.32
CA ASN A 6 11.66 -14.84 7.89
C ASN A 6 10.51 -15.59 7.19
N ILE A 7 9.31 -15.02 7.26
CA ILE A 7 8.12 -15.55 6.61
C ILE A 7 8.37 -15.30 5.13
N SER A 8 8.63 -16.38 4.40
CA SER A 8 8.76 -16.32 2.95
C SER A 8 7.47 -15.72 2.38
N LYS A 9 7.58 -14.51 1.83
CA LYS A 9 6.45 -13.80 1.23
C LYS A 9 5.93 -14.58 0.02
N LYS A 10 4.62 -14.63 -0.13
CA LYS A 10 3.96 -15.37 -1.23
C LYS A 10 3.90 -14.51 -2.49
N VAL A 11 3.93 -15.13 -3.67
CA VAL A 11 3.65 -14.42 -4.93
C VAL A 11 2.13 -14.29 -5.06
N LEU A 12 1.61 -13.06 -5.13
CA LEU A 12 0.21 -12.82 -5.47
C LEU A 12 -0.02 -13.04 -6.96
N VAL A 13 -0.68 -14.15 -7.31
CA VAL A 13 -1.00 -14.50 -8.71
C VAL A 13 -2.36 -13.96 -9.13
N TYR A 14 -3.32 -13.94 -8.20
CA TYR A 14 -4.70 -13.55 -8.45
C TYR A 14 -5.28 -12.88 -7.22
N LEU A 15 -6.06 -11.81 -7.45
CA LEU A 15 -6.84 -11.12 -6.44
C LEU A 15 -8.25 -10.87 -7.00
N PRO A 16 -9.31 -11.44 -6.43
CA PRO A 16 -10.67 -11.17 -6.88
C PRO A 16 -11.07 -9.73 -6.55
N SER A 17 -11.88 -9.11 -7.41
CA SER A 17 -12.45 -7.80 -7.15
C SER A 17 -13.39 -7.84 -5.95
N GLY A 18 -13.45 -6.73 -5.20
CA GLY A 18 -14.25 -6.59 -4.00
C GLY A 18 -13.55 -6.97 -2.69
N ILE A 19 -12.33 -7.52 -2.74
CA ILE A 19 -11.56 -7.75 -1.50
C ILE A 19 -11.24 -6.42 -0.82
N VAL A 20 -11.54 -6.37 0.48
CA VAL A 20 -11.13 -5.31 1.40
C VAL A 20 -9.90 -5.77 2.18
N THR A 21 -8.87 -4.94 2.27
CA THR A 21 -7.62 -5.25 2.97
C THR A 21 -6.89 -3.96 3.38
N THR A 22 -5.67 -4.09 3.92
CA THR A 22 -4.79 -2.96 4.21
C THR A 22 -3.44 -3.12 3.50
N PRO A 23 -2.75 -2.02 3.15
CA PRO A 23 -1.39 -2.10 2.63
C PRO A 23 -0.44 -2.87 3.55
N GLU A 24 -0.55 -2.71 4.87
CA GLU A 24 0.28 -3.45 5.84
C GLU A 24 0.17 -4.96 5.63
N TRP A 25 -1.05 -5.49 5.61
CA TRP A 25 -1.29 -6.92 5.45
C TRP A 25 -0.83 -7.43 4.08
N LEU A 26 -1.06 -6.65 3.02
CA LEU A 26 -0.61 -7.01 1.68
C LEU A 26 0.92 -7.13 1.63
N PHE A 27 1.64 -6.14 2.15
CA PHE A 27 3.11 -6.12 2.10
C PHE A 27 3.77 -7.02 3.14
N SER A 28 3.06 -7.44 4.19
CA SER A 28 3.53 -8.51 5.09
C SER A 28 3.36 -9.90 4.47
N THR A 29 2.33 -10.09 3.64
CA THR A 29 1.96 -11.41 3.11
C THR A 29 2.57 -11.72 1.75
N PHE A 30 2.63 -10.72 0.85
CA PHE A 30 2.97 -10.90 -0.55
C PHE A 30 4.25 -10.18 -0.97
N THR A 31 4.88 -10.67 -2.03
CA THR A 31 6.09 -10.05 -2.60
C THR A 31 5.76 -8.70 -3.23
N THR A 32 6.65 -7.73 -3.05
CA THR A 32 6.52 -6.37 -3.61
C THR A 32 6.28 -6.36 -5.13
N SER A 33 6.97 -7.23 -5.87
CA SER A 33 6.83 -7.35 -7.32
C SER A 33 5.42 -7.80 -7.73
N SER A 34 4.85 -8.77 -7.02
CA SER A 34 3.48 -9.24 -7.29
C SER A 34 2.44 -8.17 -6.97
N LEU A 35 2.63 -7.42 -5.88
CA LEU A 35 1.76 -6.29 -5.51
C LEU A 35 1.81 -5.14 -6.53
N ALA A 36 3.00 -4.81 -7.05
CA ALA A 36 3.16 -3.81 -8.10
C ALA A 36 2.43 -4.20 -9.39
N ASN A 37 2.37 -5.51 -9.72
CA ASN A 37 1.57 -6.03 -10.83
C ASN A 37 0.06 -5.90 -10.60
N HIS A 38 -0.37 -5.72 -9.36
CA HIS A 38 -1.75 -5.47 -8.95
C HIS A 38 -2.02 -3.98 -8.64
N GLY A 39 -1.11 -3.08 -9.00
CA GLY A 39 -1.34 -1.62 -8.93
C GLY A 39 -1.16 -0.98 -7.56
N ILE A 40 -0.49 -1.67 -6.63
CA ILE A 40 -0.10 -1.10 -5.33
C ILE A 40 1.41 -1.19 -5.13
N ARG A 41 2.02 -0.08 -4.68
CA ARG A 41 3.47 0.03 -4.46
C ARG A 41 3.74 0.65 -3.10
N LYS A 42 4.76 0.15 -2.41
CA LYS A 42 5.27 0.78 -1.19
C LYS A 42 6.14 1.97 -1.58
N VAL A 43 5.88 3.13 -0.99
CA VAL A 43 6.75 4.30 -1.11
C VAL A 43 7.42 4.50 0.24
N THR A 44 8.74 4.43 0.27
CA THR A 44 9.46 4.81 1.48
C THR A 44 9.44 6.33 1.56
N GLU A 45 8.99 6.87 2.69
CA GLU A 45 9.08 8.31 2.94
C GLU A 45 10.55 8.75 2.83
N GLY A 46 10.82 9.78 2.03
CA GLY A 46 12.08 10.50 2.11
C GLY A 46 11.86 11.75 2.95
N LEU A 47 12.21 11.73 4.24
CA LEU A 47 12.42 12.84 5.21
C LEU A 47 11.50 14.09 5.22
N ARG A 48 10.48 14.24 4.36
CA ARG A 48 9.67 15.45 4.22
C ARG A 48 8.26 15.14 3.73
N THR A 49 7.35 14.89 4.67
CA THR A 49 5.93 15.23 4.50
C THR A 49 5.72 16.64 5.07
N TYR A 50 5.44 17.63 4.21
CA TYR A 50 5.10 18.98 4.65
C TYR A 50 3.62 19.02 5.03
N ARG A 51 3.31 19.29 6.31
CA ARG A 51 1.97 19.67 6.78
C ARG A 51 1.89 21.19 6.94
N PRO A 52 0.72 21.83 6.66
CA PRO A 52 0.51 23.26 6.88
C PRO A 52 0.68 23.73 8.35
N SER A 53 0.72 22.80 9.31
CA SER A 53 0.96 23.04 10.74
C SER A 53 2.44 23.14 11.12
N GLY A 54 3.38 22.89 10.20
CA GLY A 54 4.82 23.04 10.45
C GLY A 54 5.48 21.91 11.27
N GLU A 55 4.73 20.90 11.70
CA GLU A 55 5.26 19.74 12.41
C GLU A 55 5.79 18.70 11.41
N VAL A 56 7.10 18.41 11.49
CA VAL A 56 7.76 17.32 10.76
C VAL A 56 7.68 16.07 11.64
N GLU A 57 6.72 15.19 11.36
CA GLU A 57 6.78 13.83 11.90
C GLU A 57 7.72 13.01 11.03
N ALA A 58 8.68 12.31 11.66
CA ALA A 58 9.50 11.34 10.97
C ALA A 58 8.72 10.01 10.83
N GLY A 59 8.59 9.49 9.60
CA GLY A 59 8.59 8.03 9.39
C GLY A 59 7.25 7.34 9.17
N SER A 60 6.27 8.00 8.56
CA SER A 60 5.05 7.30 8.13
C SER A 60 5.29 6.64 6.76
N ILE A 61 5.32 5.30 6.71
CA ILE A 61 5.36 4.57 5.44
C ILE A 61 4.08 4.90 4.66
N GLU A 62 4.22 5.54 3.52
CA GLU A 62 3.12 5.80 2.59
C GLU A 62 3.03 4.71 1.52
N PHE A 63 1.82 4.38 1.10
CA PHE A 63 1.59 3.43 0.02
C PHE A 63 0.92 4.14 -1.15
N VAL A 64 1.42 3.86 -2.34
CA VAL A 64 0.87 4.36 -3.60
C VAL A 64 -0.08 3.33 -4.16
N VAL A 65 -1.34 3.73 -4.33
CA VAL A 65 -2.36 2.95 -5.04
C VAL A 65 -2.81 3.70 -6.27
N GLN A 66 -2.92 2.99 -7.40
CA GLN A 66 -3.55 3.54 -8.60
C GLN A 66 -5.07 3.47 -8.42
N ILE A 67 -5.74 4.63 -8.41
CA ILE A 67 -7.20 4.69 -8.25
C ILE A 67 -7.90 4.44 -9.58
N ASN A 68 -9.07 3.82 -9.53
CA ASN A 68 -9.96 3.73 -10.69
C ASN A 68 -10.39 5.11 -11.21
N GLY A 69 -10.31 5.31 -12.53
CA GLY A 69 -10.94 6.44 -13.23
C GLY A 69 -10.04 7.64 -13.51
N SER A 70 -8.77 7.58 -13.14
CA SER A 70 -7.77 8.60 -13.50
C SER A 70 -6.34 8.04 -13.40
N ASP A 71 -5.37 8.77 -13.94
CA ASP A 71 -3.94 8.55 -13.66
C ASP A 71 -3.54 9.03 -12.24
N LEU A 72 -4.52 9.30 -11.37
CA LEU A 72 -4.27 9.73 -10.01
C LEU A 72 -3.75 8.58 -9.17
N VAL A 73 -2.61 8.85 -8.58
CA VAL A 73 -2.00 8.06 -7.53
C VAL A 73 -2.25 8.79 -6.21
N ILE A 74 -2.84 8.09 -5.24
CA ILE A 74 -2.91 8.63 -3.87
C ILE A 74 -1.91 7.93 -2.98
N ARG A 75 -1.50 8.65 -1.95
CA ARG A 75 -0.71 8.14 -0.83
C ARG A 75 -1.65 7.84 0.32
N ILE A 76 -1.55 6.62 0.85
CA ILE A 76 -2.36 6.15 1.98
C ILE A 76 -1.46 5.57 3.07
N SER A 77 -1.98 5.57 4.30
CA SER A 77 -1.30 4.94 5.44
C SER A 77 -1.33 3.40 5.34
N ALA A 78 -0.50 2.73 6.12
CA ALA A 78 -0.39 1.28 6.14
C ALA A 78 -1.69 0.56 6.53
N ASP A 79 -2.49 1.21 7.38
CA ASP A 79 -3.72 0.73 8.00
C ASP A 79 -4.99 1.18 7.26
N THR A 80 -4.87 2.07 6.26
CA THR A 80 -6.02 2.53 5.46
C THR A 80 -6.71 1.33 4.79
N PRO A 81 -8.01 1.09 5.04
CA PRO A 81 -8.74 0.05 4.33
C PRO A 81 -8.87 0.37 2.84
N ILE A 82 -8.53 -0.59 1.99
CA ILE A 82 -8.60 -0.46 0.53
C ILE A 82 -9.38 -1.61 -0.09
N VAL A 83 -10.09 -1.32 -1.17
CA VAL A 83 -10.85 -2.30 -1.96
C VAL A 83 -10.22 -2.49 -3.32
N TYR A 84 -9.93 -3.74 -3.69
CA TYR A 84 -9.48 -4.04 -5.05
C TYR A 84 -10.66 -4.00 -6.03
N LYS A 85 -10.58 -3.15 -7.05
CA LYS A 85 -11.63 -3.02 -8.07
C LYS A 85 -11.35 -3.85 -9.34
N GLY A 86 -10.28 -4.62 -9.35
CA GLY A 86 -9.81 -5.30 -10.55
C GLY A 86 -8.90 -4.41 -11.39
N PHE A 87 -8.27 -5.00 -12.41
CA PHE A 87 -7.45 -4.27 -13.39
C PHE A 87 -6.42 -3.30 -12.77
N LYS A 88 -5.76 -3.73 -11.69
CA LYS A 88 -4.74 -2.94 -10.97
C LYS A 88 -5.28 -1.66 -10.31
N LYS A 89 -6.59 -1.58 -10.08
CA LYS A 89 -7.24 -0.41 -9.51
C LYS A 89 -7.71 -0.67 -8.10
N TRP A 90 -7.57 0.35 -7.27
CA TRP A 90 -7.97 0.33 -5.86
C TRP A 90 -8.89 1.51 -5.56
N GLU A 91 -9.66 1.38 -4.48
CA GLU A 91 -10.40 2.46 -3.85
C GLU A 91 -10.02 2.48 -2.37
N ALA A 92 -9.66 3.65 -1.84
CA ALA A 92 -9.45 3.82 -0.40
C ALA A 92 -10.79 4.13 0.27
N LEU A 93 -11.08 3.42 1.36
CA LEU A 93 -12.24 3.66 2.21
C LEU A 93 -11.80 4.60 3.34
N ALA A 94 -11.63 5.88 3.00
CA ALA A 94 -11.34 6.94 3.98
C ALA A 94 -12.63 7.41 4.67
#